data_AF-A0A7W6RGH9-F1
#
_entry.id   AF-A0A7W6RGH9-F1
#
_cell.length_a   1.000
_cell.length_b   1.000
_cell.length_c   1.000
_cell.angle_alpha   90.00
_cell.angle_beta   90.00
_cell.angle_gamma   90.00
#
_symmetry.space_group_name_H-M   'P 1'
#
loop_
_entity.id
_entity.type
_entity.pdbx_description
1 polymer ?
#
loop_
_entity_poly.entity_id
_entity_poly.type
_entity_poly.pdbx_seq_one_letter_code
_entity_poly.pdbx_strand_id
1 'polypeptide(L)'
;RVDDAGHRVIPFQGRDGRFAGVRLLARDGKTQDLAPGRGRLPAEALHVIAPDNTLPESGPVVVAGDHALGVALARATRAPVAVAAEAAALPAAARALRARSPAVRPVLVTTRDGPPMTGAIPQVTVAPGASTGALRDALAEVLEDRAWQVWRAGRSPGPEDRHPLLRVGQLRRGARLDDAGNLLLPLRDAGLRIDGVQVLDPRGRPVRTVTNRPDTPLGHVLGGWVGTRSSSGPLVITDSLDAAVALHRETRATVVQAARGTEALARALRRRFPDRPMLVADDAGAGDTRAVTIARAIGGQLLPLPMTDRQSLRQALTRAGLPPRTRAPARPRTAAPAPSHAPD
;
A
#
# COMPACT_ATOMS: atom_id res chain seq x y z
N ARG A 1 -23.92 -6.92 -5.30
CA ARG A 1 -25.14 -6.80 -4.46
C ARG A 1 -25.32 -8.09 -3.69
N VAL A 2 -26.23 -8.16 -2.72
CA VAL A 2 -26.60 -9.39 -2.03
C VAL A 2 -28.11 -9.60 -2.21
N ASP A 3 -28.56 -10.81 -2.54
CA ASP A 3 -29.99 -11.14 -2.63
C ASP A 3 -30.60 -11.48 -1.25
N ASP A 4 -31.90 -11.76 -1.20
CA ASP A 4 -32.61 -12.05 0.05
C ASP A 4 -32.12 -13.36 0.73
N ALA A 5 -31.54 -14.27 -0.05
CA ALA A 5 -30.93 -15.50 0.44
C ALA A 5 -29.47 -15.30 0.92
N GLY A 6 -28.93 -14.08 0.82
CA GLY A 6 -27.57 -13.77 1.23
C GLY A 6 -26.51 -14.13 0.19
N HIS A 7 -26.88 -14.46 -1.04
CA HIS A 7 -25.95 -14.72 -2.13
C HIS A 7 -25.42 -13.41 -2.70
N ARG A 8 -24.12 -13.38 -3.02
CA ARG A 8 -23.52 -12.25 -3.72
C ARG A 8 -23.87 -12.31 -5.20
N VAL A 9 -24.48 -11.25 -5.71
CA VAL A 9 -24.81 -11.07 -7.13
C VAL A 9 -23.65 -10.37 -7.85
N ILE A 10 -23.10 -11.04 -8.86
CA ILE A 10 -21.94 -10.62 -9.66
C ILE A 10 -22.41 -10.39 -11.12
N PRO A 11 -22.45 -9.14 -11.61
CA PRO A 11 -22.91 -8.85 -12.97
C PRO A 11 -21.83 -9.11 -14.02
N PHE A 12 -22.22 -9.70 -15.14
CA PHE A 12 -21.37 -9.95 -16.30
C PHE A 12 -21.85 -9.13 -17.50
N GLN A 13 -20.88 -8.61 -18.25
CA GLN A 13 -21.09 -7.88 -19.50
C GLN A 13 -20.64 -8.74 -20.67
N GLY A 14 -21.35 -8.66 -21.79
CA GLY A 14 -20.99 -9.33 -23.04
C GLY A 14 -19.88 -8.59 -23.80
N ARG A 15 -19.63 -9.06 -25.03
CA ARG A 15 -18.64 -8.47 -25.95
C ARG A 15 -18.97 -7.02 -26.33
N ASP A 16 -20.23 -6.62 -26.33
CA ASP A 16 -20.66 -5.24 -26.63
C ASP A 16 -20.69 -4.34 -25.38
N GLY A 17 -20.28 -4.86 -24.22
CA GLY A 17 -20.33 -4.15 -22.94
C GLY A 17 -21.73 -4.08 -22.32
N ARG A 18 -22.77 -4.62 -22.97
CA ARG A 18 -24.11 -4.71 -22.40
C ARG A 18 -24.19 -5.84 -21.38
N PHE A 19 -25.19 -5.76 -20.51
CA PHE A 19 -25.45 -6.79 -19.51
C PHE A 19 -25.75 -8.15 -20.17
N ALA A 20 -24.94 -9.16 -19.87
CA ALA A 20 -25.08 -10.52 -20.39
C ALA A 20 -25.74 -11.48 -19.39
N GLY A 21 -25.75 -11.13 -18.10
CA GLY A 21 -26.30 -11.96 -17.03
C GLY A 21 -25.65 -11.67 -15.70
N VAL A 22 -26.02 -12.47 -14.68
CA VAL A 22 -25.41 -12.44 -13.36
C VAL A 22 -25.00 -13.84 -12.92
N ARG A 23 -24.02 -13.89 -12.03
CA ARG A 23 -23.71 -15.06 -11.22
C ARG A 23 -24.11 -14.80 -9.77
N LEU A 24 -24.87 -15.71 -9.19
CA LEU A 24 -25.10 -15.79 -7.75
C LEU A 24 -23.95 -16.60 -7.14
N LEU A 25 -23.33 -16.09 -6.09
CA LEU A 25 -22.31 -16.77 -5.30
C LEU A 25 -22.80 -16.92 -3.86
N ALA A 26 -23.06 -18.16 -3.47
CA ALA A 26 -23.50 -18.51 -2.12
C ALA A 26 -22.34 -18.46 -1.12
N ARG A 27 -22.69 -18.45 0.19
CA ARG A 27 -21.70 -18.40 1.28
C ARG A 27 -20.83 -19.65 1.34
N ASP A 28 -21.34 -20.79 0.90
CA ASP A 28 -20.62 -22.06 0.79
C ASP A 28 -19.74 -22.14 -0.47
N GLY A 29 -19.71 -21.08 -1.29
CA GLY A 29 -18.92 -21.00 -2.51
C GLY A 29 -19.62 -21.56 -3.75
N LYS A 30 -20.83 -22.13 -3.63
CA LYS A 30 -21.59 -22.58 -4.81
C LYS A 30 -22.01 -21.40 -5.66
N THR A 31 -22.07 -21.63 -6.96
CA THR A 31 -22.43 -20.61 -7.94
C THR A 31 -23.59 -21.03 -8.83
N GLN A 32 -24.44 -20.07 -9.19
CA GLN A 32 -25.51 -20.25 -10.17
C GLN A 32 -25.49 -19.09 -11.17
N ASP A 33 -25.51 -19.41 -12.46
CA ASP A 33 -25.58 -18.40 -13.52
C ASP A 33 -27.04 -18.13 -13.90
N LEU A 34 -27.37 -16.85 -14.09
CA LEU A 34 -28.64 -16.37 -14.61
C LEU A 34 -28.35 -15.50 -15.83
N ALA A 35 -28.52 -16.08 -17.01
CA ALA A 35 -28.26 -15.45 -18.30
C ALA A 35 -29.41 -15.73 -19.28
N PRO A 36 -29.69 -14.82 -20.24
CA PRO A 36 -30.67 -15.07 -21.30
C PRO A 36 -30.36 -16.38 -22.04
N GLY A 37 -31.36 -17.24 -22.23
CA GLY A 37 -31.22 -18.53 -22.92
C GLY A 37 -30.98 -19.71 -21.95
N ARG A 38 -29.93 -20.52 -22.18
CA ARG A 38 -29.68 -21.80 -21.49
C ARG A 38 -29.21 -21.70 -20.03
N GLY A 39 -29.34 -20.53 -19.39
CA GLY A 39 -28.92 -20.34 -17.99
C GLY A 39 -27.41 -20.43 -17.76
N ARG A 40 -26.58 -20.19 -18.80
CA ARG A 40 -25.11 -20.16 -18.69
C ARG A 40 -24.58 -18.85 -19.27
N LEU A 41 -23.58 -18.28 -18.60
CA LEU A 41 -22.91 -17.09 -19.11
C LEU A 41 -22.14 -17.39 -20.41
N PRO A 42 -22.16 -16.48 -21.41
CA PRO A 42 -21.32 -16.61 -22.60
C PRO A 42 -19.83 -16.66 -22.26
N ALA A 43 -19.02 -17.34 -23.08
CA ALA A 43 -17.58 -17.48 -22.84
C ALA A 43 -16.82 -16.13 -22.94
N GLU A 44 -17.36 -15.19 -23.71
CA GLU A 44 -16.89 -13.82 -23.84
C GLU A 44 -17.32 -12.90 -22.70
N ALA A 45 -18.18 -13.37 -21.79
CA ALA A 45 -18.74 -12.53 -20.74
C ALA A 45 -17.70 -12.22 -19.64
N LEU A 46 -17.71 -10.97 -19.20
CA LEU A 46 -16.72 -10.41 -18.27
C LEU A 46 -17.43 -9.75 -17.08
N HIS A 47 -16.98 -10.02 -15.86
CA HIS A 47 -17.22 -9.14 -14.72
C HIS A 47 -16.01 -8.21 -14.51
N VAL A 48 -16.23 -6.93 -14.25
CA VAL A 48 -15.15 -5.95 -14.06
C VAL A 48 -15.01 -5.59 -12.58
N ILE A 49 -13.78 -5.69 -12.07
CA ILE A 49 -13.38 -5.23 -10.75
C ILE A 49 -12.38 -4.08 -10.93
N ALA A 50 -12.89 -2.86 -10.83
CA ALA A 50 -12.14 -1.61 -10.96
C ALA A 50 -12.75 -0.54 -10.03
N PRO A 51 -12.03 0.54 -9.66
CA PRO A 51 -12.50 1.56 -8.72
C PRO A 51 -13.87 2.17 -9.04
N ASP A 52 -14.23 2.26 -10.31
CA ASP A 52 -15.47 2.80 -10.86
C ASP A 52 -16.28 1.75 -11.64
N ASN A 53 -15.90 0.47 -11.55
CA ASN A 53 -16.41 -0.63 -12.37
C ASN A 53 -16.30 -0.41 -13.88
N THR A 54 -15.37 0.46 -14.34
CA THR A 54 -15.08 0.64 -15.76
C THR A 54 -13.72 0.04 -16.11
N LEU A 55 -13.59 -0.38 -17.37
CA LEU A 55 -12.32 -0.81 -17.92
C LEU A 55 -11.57 0.41 -18.44
N PRO A 56 -10.24 0.46 -18.30
CA PRO A 56 -9.47 1.55 -18.87
C PRO A 56 -9.54 1.52 -20.40
N GLU A 57 -9.31 2.67 -21.02
CA GLU A 57 -9.22 2.78 -22.48
C GLU A 57 -7.93 2.14 -23.03
N SER A 58 -6.87 2.06 -22.22
CA SER A 58 -5.58 1.50 -22.61
C SER A 58 -4.80 0.89 -21.43
N GLY A 59 -3.72 0.19 -21.75
CA GLY A 59 -2.81 -0.37 -20.74
C GLY A 59 -3.17 -1.78 -20.29
N PRO A 60 -2.45 -2.33 -19.29
CA PRO A 60 -2.64 -3.72 -18.88
C PRO A 60 -3.96 -3.91 -18.11
N VAL A 61 -4.68 -4.98 -18.45
CA VAL A 61 -5.86 -5.44 -17.70
C VAL A 61 -5.67 -6.91 -17.35
N VAL A 62 -5.78 -7.25 -16.08
CA VAL A 62 -5.64 -8.62 -15.60
C VAL A 62 -6.93 -9.38 -15.87
N VAL A 63 -6.84 -10.59 -16.43
CA VAL A 63 -8.00 -11.46 -16.69
C VAL A 63 -7.91 -12.71 -15.81
N ALA A 64 -8.87 -12.86 -14.90
CA ALA A 64 -8.91 -13.95 -13.93
C ALA A 64 -10.00 -14.98 -14.30
N GLY A 65 -9.74 -16.27 -14.03
CA GLY A 65 -10.65 -17.36 -14.35
C GLY A 65 -11.85 -17.50 -13.40
N ASP A 66 -11.82 -16.83 -12.25
CA ASP A 66 -12.90 -16.82 -11.27
C ASP A 66 -12.91 -15.52 -10.44
N HIS A 67 -14.02 -15.29 -9.76
CA HIS A 67 -14.25 -14.06 -8.99
C HIS A 67 -13.39 -13.96 -7.72
N ALA A 68 -13.10 -15.07 -7.05
CA ALA A 68 -12.30 -15.05 -5.82
C ALA A 68 -10.85 -14.63 -6.13
N LEU A 69 -10.25 -15.25 -7.16
CA LEU A 69 -8.95 -14.86 -7.69
C LEU A 69 -8.99 -13.42 -8.22
N GLY A 70 -10.04 -13.03 -8.95
CA GLY A 70 -10.20 -11.66 -9.44
C GLY A 70 -10.17 -10.60 -8.32
N VAL A 71 -10.89 -10.84 -7.23
CA VAL A 71 -10.86 -9.96 -6.04
C VAL A 71 -9.48 -9.96 -5.38
N ALA A 72 -8.82 -11.11 -5.26
CA ALA A 72 -7.49 -11.20 -4.69
C ALA A 72 -6.46 -10.41 -5.51
N LEU A 73 -6.54 -10.50 -6.85
CA LEU A 73 -5.70 -9.78 -7.80
C LEU A 73 -5.94 -8.27 -7.74
N ALA A 74 -7.20 -7.82 -7.80
CA ALA A 74 -7.54 -6.41 -7.68
C ALA A 74 -7.05 -5.84 -6.33
N ARG A 75 -7.18 -6.62 -5.26
CA ARG A 75 -6.62 -6.30 -3.95
C ARG A 75 -5.11 -6.49 -3.88
N ALA A 76 -4.42 -7.16 -4.79
CA ALA A 76 -2.97 -7.27 -4.71
C ALA A 76 -2.31 -6.10 -5.45
N THR A 77 -2.80 -5.82 -6.66
CA THR A 77 -2.11 -4.98 -7.64
C THR A 77 -2.77 -3.63 -7.86
N ARG A 78 -4.04 -3.44 -7.48
CA ARG A 78 -4.88 -2.31 -7.90
C ARG A 78 -5.07 -2.18 -9.42
N ALA A 79 -4.56 -3.14 -10.21
CA ALA A 79 -4.84 -3.16 -11.63
C ALA A 79 -6.33 -3.40 -11.86
N PRO A 80 -6.89 -2.85 -12.95
CA PRO A 80 -8.21 -3.27 -13.40
C PRO A 80 -8.21 -4.77 -13.69
N VAL A 81 -9.21 -5.47 -13.15
CA VAL A 81 -9.37 -6.91 -13.33
C VAL A 81 -10.66 -7.21 -14.06
N ALA A 82 -10.58 -7.94 -15.15
CA ALA A 82 -11.71 -8.63 -15.77
C ALA A 82 -11.76 -10.07 -15.25
N VAL A 83 -12.95 -10.55 -14.94
CA VAL A 83 -13.20 -11.91 -14.47
C VAL A 83 -14.00 -12.63 -15.53
N ALA A 84 -13.42 -13.68 -16.10
CA ALA A 84 -14.12 -14.56 -17.02
C ALA A 84 -15.16 -15.41 -16.28
N ALA A 85 -16.14 -15.94 -17.01
CA ALA A 85 -17.14 -16.85 -16.42
C ALA A 85 -16.51 -18.12 -15.85
N GLU A 86 -15.39 -18.59 -16.39
CA GLU A 86 -14.65 -19.76 -15.90
C GLU A 86 -13.21 -19.75 -16.46
N ALA A 87 -12.32 -20.58 -15.91
CA ALA A 87 -10.92 -20.65 -16.35
C ALA A 87 -10.78 -20.99 -17.85
N ALA A 88 -11.62 -21.89 -18.38
CA ALA A 88 -11.62 -22.25 -19.81
C ALA A 88 -12.04 -21.08 -20.72
N ALA A 89 -12.77 -20.10 -20.20
CA ALA A 89 -13.26 -18.94 -20.94
C ALA A 89 -12.26 -17.78 -21.02
N LEU A 90 -11.13 -17.84 -20.31
CA LEU A 90 -10.10 -16.80 -20.27
C LEU A 90 -9.66 -16.28 -21.66
N PRO A 91 -9.40 -17.11 -22.70
CA PRO A 91 -8.99 -16.59 -24.01
C PRO A 91 -10.12 -15.84 -24.72
N ALA A 92 -11.35 -16.35 -24.61
CA ALA A 92 -12.52 -15.74 -25.22
C ALA A 92 -12.81 -14.38 -24.56
N ALA A 93 -12.78 -14.35 -23.24
CA ALA A 93 -12.89 -13.13 -22.44
C ALA A 93 -11.82 -12.09 -22.82
N ALA A 94 -10.55 -12.49 -22.91
CA ALA A 94 -9.47 -11.57 -23.26
C ALA A 94 -9.56 -11.05 -24.70
N ARG A 95 -10.01 -11.87 -25.66
CA ARG A 95 -10.29 -11.41 -27.04
C ARG A 95 -11.46 -10.44 -27.07
N ALA A 96 -12.52 -10.70 -26.33
CA ALA A 96 -13.66 -9.80 -26.22
C ALA A 96 -13.25 -8.46 -25.61
N LEU A 97 -12.39 -8.48 -24.59
CA LEU A 97 -11.80 -7.29 -23.98
C LEU A 97 -11.00 -6.45 -25.00
N ARG A 98 -10.11 -7.07 -25.80
CA ARG A 98 -9.37 -6.35 -26.86
C ARG A 98 -10.28 -5.85 -27.97
N ALA A 99 -11.34 -6.58 -28.31
CA ALA A 99 -12.30 -6.12 -29.31
C ALA A 99 -13.08 -4.88 -28.85
N ARG A 100 -13.34 -4.76 -27.55
CA ARG A 100 -13.97 -3.59 -26.92
C ARG A 100 -13.02 -2.40 -26.84
N SER A 101 -11.78 -2.67 -26.43
CA SER A 101 -10.75 -1.64 -26.21
C SER A 101 -9.43 -2.10 -26.84
N PRO A 102 -9.16 -1.77 -28.12
CA PRO A 102 -7.98 -2.27 -28.84
C PRO A 102 -6.64 -1.91 -28.20
N ALA A 103 -6.57 -0.79 -27.47
CA ALA A 103 -5.37 -0.34 -26.77
C ALA A 103 -5.15 -1.00 -25.39
N VAL A 104 -6.11 -1.82 -24.92
CA VAL A 104 -5.93 -2.64 -23.72
C VAL A 104 -5.03 -3.84 -24.03
N ARG A 105 -4.16 -4.17 -23.08
CA ARG A 105 -3.26 -5.33 -23.10
C ARG A 105 -3.73 -6.35 -22.05
N PRO A 106 -4.54 -7.36 -22.40
CA PRO A 106 -4.95 -8.37 -21.44
C PRO A 106 -3.76 -9.19 -20.97
N VAL A 107 -3.76 -9.54 -19.69
CA VAL A 107 -2.82 -10.48 -19.07
C VAL A 107 -3.63 -11.59 -18.43
N LEU A 108 -3.49 -12.82 -18.91
CA LEU A 108 -4.20 -13.97 -18.35
C LEU A 108 -3.53 -14.40 -17.04
N VAL A 109 -4.32 -14.59 -15.99
CA VAL A 109 -3.84 -15.17 -14.74
C VAL A 109 -4.50 -16.51 -14.50
N THR A 110 -3.66 -17.54 -14.44
CA THR A 110 -4.06 -18.93 -14.21
C THR A 110 -3.48 -19.45 -12.90
N THR A 111 -4.10 -20.48 -12.34
CA THR A 111 -3.50 -21.29 -11.28
C THR A 111 -2.74 -22.47 -11.88
N ARG A 112 -1.80 -23.09 -11.12
CA ARG A 112 -1.03 -24.26 -11.60
C ARG A 112 -1.90 -25.44 -12.03
N ASP A 113 -3.08 -25.58 -11.43
CA ASP A 113 -4.01 -26.67 -11.70
C ASP A 113 -5.00 -26.33 -12.83
N GLY A 114 -4.85 -25.15 -13.44
CA GLY A 114 -5.69 -24.71 -14.55
C GLY A 114 -5.34 -25.40 -15.88
N PRO A 115 -6.24 -25.36 -16.87
CA PRO A 115 -5.95 -25.90 -18.19
C PRO A 115 -4.76 -25.17 -18.81
N PRO A 116 -3.86 -25.88 -19.52
CA PRO A 116 -2.79 -25.23 -20.27
C PRO A 116 -3.42 -24.31 -21.33
N MET A 117 -2.91 -23.10 -21.41
CA MET A 117 -3.40 -22.11 -22.36
C MET A 117 -2.42 -21.98 -23.52
N THR A 118 -2.92 -22.01 -24.74
CA THR A 118 -2.13 -21.77 -25.95
C THR A 118 -2.55 -20.44 -26.57
N GLY A 119 -1.59 -19.61 -26.96
CA GLY A 119 -1.85 -18.36 -27.66
C GLY A 119 -0.85 -17.24 -27.35
N ALA A 120 -1.01 -16.12 -28.05
CA ALA A 120 -0.11 -14.97 -28.00
C ALA A 120 -0.44 -13.95 -26.89
N ILE A 121 -1.42 -14.24 -26.01
CA ILE A 121 -1.77 -13.32 -24.91
C ILE A 121 -0.84 -13.63 -23.73
N PRO A 122 -0.16 -12.64 -23.14
CA PRO A 122 0.70 -12.84 -21.97
C PRO A 122 -0.03 -13.57 -20.84
N GLN A 123 0.65 -14.55 -20.24
CA GLN A 123 0.10 -15.37 -19.16
C GLN A 123 1.02 -15.34 -17.95
N VAL A 124 0.43 -15.25 -16.76
CA VAL A 124 1.11 -15.37 -15.48
C VAL A 124 0.44 -16.48 -14.67
N THR A 125 1.21 -17.48 -14.27
CA THR A 125 0.73 -18.55 -13.39
C THR A 125 1.02 -18.20 -11.93
N VAL A 126 -0.02 -18.26 -11.09
CA VAL A 126 0.08 -18.02 -9.65
C VAL A 126 -0.27 -19.28 -8.85
N ALA A 127 0.26 -19.38 -7.63
CA ALA A 127 -0.14 -20.46 -6.72
C ALA A 127 -1.57 -20.22 -6.21
N PRO A 128 -2.39 -21.29 -6.05
CA PRO A 128 -3.66 -21.19 -5.33
C PRO A 128 -3.44 -20.57 -3.94
N GLY A 129 -4.29 -19.60 -3.56
CA GLY A 129 -4.19 -18.94 -2.26
C GLY A 129 -2.93 -18.08 -2.05
N ALA A 130 -2.21 -17.71 -3.12
CA ALA A 130 -1.04 -16.85 -3.04
C ALA A 130 -1.30 -15.56 -2.25
N SER A 131 -0.34 -15.18 -1.40
CA SER A 131 -0.44 -13.95 -0.62
C SER A 131 -0.46 -12.72 -1.51
N THR A 132 -0.94 -11.58 -0.99
CA THR A 132 -0.91 -10.29 -1.70
C THR A 132 0.48 -9.94 -2.23
N GLY A 133 1.55 -10.20 -1.45
CA GLY A 133 2.92 -9.97 -1.89
C GLY A 133 3.31 -10.85 -3.07
N ALA A 134 3.00 -12.15 -3.00
CA ALA A 134 3.32 -13.11 -4.07
C ALA A 134 2.53 -12.84 -5.36
N LEU A 135 1.25 -12.48 -5.27
CA LEU A 135 0.46 -12.07 -6.43
C LEU A 135 1.03 -10.82 -7.09
N ARG A 136 1.44 -9.83 -6.28
CA ARG A 136 2.04 -8.60 -6.80
C ARG A 136 3.42 -8.86 -7.41
N ASP A 137 4.23 -9.72 -6.81
CA ASP A 137 5.52 -10.15 -7.36
C ASP A 137 5.34 -10.79 -8.75
N ALA A 138 4.41 -11.74 -8.88
CA ALA A 138 4.17 -12.45 -10.14
C ALA A 138 3.70 -11.53 -11.28
N LEU A 139 3.00 -10.44 -10.94
CA LEU A 139 2.44 -9.50 -11.91
C LEU A 139 3.25 -8.22 -12.09
N ALA A 140 4.30 -7.99 -11.30
CA ALA A 140 4.99 -6.71 -11.25
C ALA A 140 5.55 -6.31 -12.62
N GLU A 141 6.09 -7.26 -13.38
CA GLU A 141 6.67 -7.01 -14.70
C GLU A 141 5.61 -6.63 -15.74
N VAL A 142 4.60 -7.49 -15.90
CA VAL A 142 3.53 -7.31 -16.89
C VAL A 142 2.60 -6.13 -16.61
N LEU A 143 2.50 -5.72 -15.34
CA LEU A 143 1.80 -4.50 -14.93
C LEU A 143 2.70 -3.27 -14.87
N GLU A 144 3.99 -3.44 -15.22
CA GLU A 144 4.99 -2.39 -15.21
C GLU A 144 5.14 -1.71 -13.84
N ASP A 145 4.83 -2.37 -12.72
CA ASP A 145 4.83 -1.84 -11.35
C ASP A 145 6.28 -1.59 -10.86
N ARG A 146 6.91 -0.54 -11.39
CA ARG A 146 8.30 -0.14 -11.14
C ARG A 146 8.56 0.15 -9.68
N ALA A 147 7.61 0.78 -8.98
CA ALA A 147 7.74 1.04 -7.55
C ALA A 147 7.91 -0.27 -6.76
N TRP A 148 7.07 -1.27 -7.04
CA TRP A 148 7.18 -2.57 -6.41
C TRP A 148 8.46 -3.31 -6.81
N GLN A 149 8.83 -3.31 -8.09
CA GLN A 149 10.06 -3.93 -8.58
C GLN A 149 11.30 -3.37 -7.88
N VAL A 150 11.46 -2.05 -7.85
CA VAL A 150 12.58 -1.37 -7.18
C VAL A 150 12.60 -1.71 -5.69
N TRP A 151 11.45 -1.65 -5.02
CA TRP A 151 11.39 -2.01 -3.60
C TRP A 151 11.80 -3.48 -3.39
N ARG A 152 11.26 -4.42 -4.16
CA ARG A 152 11.51 -5.86 -3.99
C ARG A 152 12.95 -6.27 -4.30
N ALA A 153 13.61 -5.58 -5.22
CA ALA A 153 15.02 -5.82 -5.55
C ALA A 153 15.95 -5.60 -4.35
N GLY A 154 15.62 -4.65 -3.45
CA GLY A 154 16.42 -4.43 -2.25
C GLY A 154 16.27 -5.52 -1.20
N ARG A 155 17.30 -5.75 -0.39
CA ARG A 155 17.26 -6.65 0.77
C ARG A 155 16.76 -5.95 2.03
N SER A 156 16.26 -6.71 2.99
CA SER A 156 15.98 -6.17 4.33
C SER A 156 17.30 -5.78 5.02
N PRO A 157 17.39 -4.62 5.70
CA PRO A 157 18.60 -4.23 6.40
C PRO A 157 18.83 -5.07 7.66
N GLY A 158 20.04 -5.63 7.82
CA GLY A 158 20.50 -6.39 8.97
C GLY A 158 21.12 -5.52 10.08
N PRO A 159 21.37 -6.08 11.27
CA PRO A 159 21.94 -5.34 12.41
C PRO A 159 23.30 -4.66 12.14
N GLU A 160 24.09 -5.24 11.25
CA GLU A 160 25.40 -4.77 10.79
C GLU A 160 25.31 -3.53 9.91
N ASP A 161 24.20 -3.32 9.19
CA ASP A 161 24.03 -2.17 8.31
C ASP A 161 24.05 -0.85 9.09
N ARG A 162 24.97 0.05 8.70
CA ARG A 162 25.29 1.30 9.42
C ARG A 162 24.63 2.56 8.86
N HIS A 163 23.71 2.44 7.90
CA HIS A 163 23.04 3.60 7.29
C HIS A 163 22.45 4.54 8.38
N PRO A 164 22.67 5.87 8.30
CA PRO A 164 22.39 6.80 9.40
C PRO A 164 20.93 6.76 9.86
N LEU A 165 19.99 6.62 8.93
CA LEU A 165 18.55 6.58 9.22
C LEU A 165 18.05 5.23 9.77
N LEU A 166 18.82 4.15 9.67
CA LEU A 166 18.44 2.83 10.21
C LEU A 166 18.65 2.71 11.72
N ARG A 167 19.37 3.65 12.34
CA ARG A 167 19.55 3.69 13.81
C ARG A 167 18.26 4.07 14.54
N VAL A 168 17.26 4.54 13.80
CA VAL A 168 15.94 4.86 14.33
C VAL A 168 15.09 3.59 14.26
N GLY A 169 14.84 2.97 15.43
CA GLY A 169 14.44 1.56 15.53
C GLY A 169 13.19 1.08 14.78
N GLN A 170 12.37 1.98 14.22
CA GLN A 170 11.23 1.59 13.37
C GLN A 170 11.43 1.86 11.87
N LEU A 171 12.44 2.66 11.48
CA LEU A 171 12.77 2.88 10.06
C LEU A 171 13.26 1.61 9.36
N ARG A 172 13.90 0.70 10.11
CA ARG A 172 14.27 -0.65 9.63
C ARG A 172 13.07 -1.47 9.18
N ARG A 173 11.87 -1.23 9.73
CA ARG A 173 10.67 -2.00 9.37
C ARG A 173 10.13 -1.51 8.04
N GLY A 174 10.34 -2.32 7.00
CA GLY A 174 9.82 -2.06 5.66
C GLY A 174 10.74 -1.26 4.75
N ALA A 175 11.77 -0.61 5.28
CA ALA A 175 12.88 -0.12 4.45
C ALA A 175 13.70 -1.29 3.91
N ARG A 176 14.36 -1.07 2.77
CA ARG A 176 15.26 -2.02 2.13
C ARG A 176 16.55 -1.31 1.70
N LEU A 177 17.60 -2.08 1.44
CA LEU A 177 18.86 -1.59 0.86
C LEU A 177 19.05 -2.20 -0.53
N ASP A 178 19.44 -1.39 -1.50
CA ASP A 178 19.95 -1.91 -2.77
C ASP A 178 21.44 -2.27 -2.66
N ASP A 179 22.00 -2.83 -3.74
CA ASP A 179 23.39 -3.30 -3.79
C ASP A 179 24.41 -2.14 -3.71
N ALA A 180 23.99 -0.91 -4.03
CA ALA A 180 24.81 0.30 -3.89
C ALA A 180 24.77 0.89 -2.47
N GLY A 181 24.01 0.27 -1.56
CA GLY A 181 23.83 0.75 -0.19
C GLY A 181 22.85 1.92 -0.05
N ASN A 182 22.07 2.22 -1.10
CA ASN A 182 21.01 3.21 -1.02
C ASN A 182 19.85 2.67 -0.17
N LEU A 183 19.23 3.54 0.62
CA LEU A 183 18.03 3.18 1.37
C LEU A 183 16.78 3.36 0.51
N LEU A 184 16.01 2.29 0.37
CA LEU A 184 14.72 2.25 -0.31
C LEU A 184 13.60 2.37 0.72
N LEU A 185 13.02 3.57 0.83
CA LEU A 185 11.87 3.82 1.70
C LEU A 185 10.57 3.58 0.93
N PRO A 186 9.70 2.66 1.39
CA PRO A 186 8.41 2.47 0.77
C PRO A 186 7.53 3.70 1.03
N LEU A 187 7.04 4.30 -0.05
CA LEU A 187 6.03 5.35 -0.01
C LEU A 187 4.66 4.73 -0.25
N ARG A 188 3.70 5.14 0.57
CA ARG A 188 2.34 4.64 0.55
C ARG A 188 1.36 5.70 0.09
N ASP A 189 0.35 5.26 -0.65
CA ASP A 189 -0.81 6.08 -0.95
C ASP A 189 -1.76 6.17 0.27
N ALA A 190 -2.87 6.89 0.14
CA ALA A 190 -3.92 6.97 1.16
C ALA A 190 -4.58 5.60 1.46
N GLY A 191 -4.45 4.65 0.53
CA GLY A 191 -4.80 3.25 0.68
C GLY A 191 -3.88 2.50 1.64
N LEU A 192 -2.78 3.12 2.10
CA LEU A 192 -1.68 2.54 2.85
C LEU A 192 -0.95 1.43 2.08
N ARG A 193 -0.98 1.49 0.75
CA ARG A 193 -0.29 0.52 -0.13
C ARG A 193 0.98 1.13 -0.66
N ILE A 194 2.03 0.32 -0.79
CA ILE A 194 3.27 0.77 -1.44
C ILE A 194 2.93 1.13 -2.88
N ASP A 195 3.18 2.38 -3.23
CA ASP A 195 2.86 2.94 -4.55
C ASP A 195 3.96 3.91 -5.05
N GLY A 196 4.98 4.09 -4.23
CA GLY A 196 6.25 4.63 -4.65
C GLY A 196 7.38 4.14 -3.76
N VAL A 197 8.61 4.49 -4.15
CA VAL A 197 9.82 4.26 -3.37
C VAL A 197 10.62 5.55 -3.41
N GLN A 198 10.95 6.09 -2.23
CA GLN A 198 11.95 7.14 -2.11
C GLN A 198 13.32 6.47 -1.96
N VAL A 199 14.22 6.78 -2.88
CA VAL A 199 15.60 6.28 -2.87
C VAL A 199 16.47 7.34 -2.21
N LEU A 200 17.17 6.95 -1.15
CA LEU A 200 18.13 7.80 -0.44
C LEU A 200 19.55 7.29 -0.68
N ASP A 201 20.50 8.20 -0.86
CA ASP A 201 21.92 7.85 -0.95
C ASP A 201 22.44 7.24 0.37
N PRO A 202 23.63 6.64 0.42
CA PRO A 202 24.17 6.06 1.66
C PRO A 202 24.36 7.06 2.81
N ARG A 203 24.28 8.37 2.53
CA ARG A 203 24.31 9.46 3.53
C ARG A 203 22.91 9.82 4.04
N GLY A 204 21.86 9.19 3.51
CA GLY A 204 20.46 9.41 3.88
C GLY A 204 19.77 10.55 3.13
N ARG A 205 20.37 11.09 2.06
CA ARG A 205 19.77 12.20 1.30
C ARG A 205 18.87 11.67 0.19
N PRO A 206 17.66 12.23 -0.02
CA PRO A 206 16.80 11.85 -1.13
C PRO A 206 17.47 12.09 -2.49
N VAL A 207 17.50 11.06 -3.33
CA VAL A 207 18.05 11.12 -4.70
C VAL A 207 16.93 11.15 -5.72
N ARG A 208 15.92 10.29 -5.56
CA ARG A 208 14.76 10.21 -6.46
C ARG A 208 13.56 9.55 -5.81
N THR A 209 12.39 9.75 -6.41
CA THR A 209 11.18 8.99 -6.10
C THR A 209 10.75 8.19 -7.32
N VAL A 210 10.58 6.88 -7.16
CA VAL A 210 10.06 5.98 -8.20
C VAL A 210 8.58 5.74 -7.93
N THR A 211 7.72 6.02 -8.90
CA THR A 211 6.28 5.72 -8.84
C THR A 211 5.72 5.56 -10.25
N ASN A 212 4.66 4.76 -10.36
CA ASN A 212 3.87 4.59 -11.57
C ASN A 212 2.73 5.60 -11.70
N ARG A 213 2.40 6.31 -10.62
CA ARG A 213 1.27 7.22 -10.54
C ARG A 213 1.74 8.58 -10.06
N PRO A 214 2.32 9.42 -10.95
CA PRO A 214 2.91 10.69 -10.55
C PRO A 214 1.91 11.53 -9.74
N ASP A 215 0.65 11.65 -10.15
CA ASP A 215 -0.28 12.56 -9.47
C ASP A 215 -0.85 12.02 -8.14
N THR A 216 -0.42 10.83 -7.71
CA THR A 216 -0.85 10.26 -6.43
C THR A 216 -0.07 10.87 -5.26
N PRO A 217 -0.73 11.32 -4.18
CA PRO A 217 -0.04 11.73 -2.96
C PRO A 217 0.57 10.51 -2.27
N LEU A 218 1.83 10.64 -1.86
CA LEU A 218 2.65 9.55 -1.36
C LEU A 218 3.36 9.95 -0.06
N GLY A 219 3.37 9.03 0.91
CA GLY A 219 4.12 9.25 2.14
C GLY A 219 4.69 8.00 2.78
N HIS A 220 5.81 8.17 3.47
CA HIS A 220 6.43 7.14 4.29
C HIS A 220 5.88 7.19 5.72
N VAL A 221 5.62 6.03 6.32
CA VAL A 221 5.08 5.94 7.69
C VAL A 221 6.17 5.45 8.65
N LEU A 222 6.45 6.26 9.66
CA LEU A 222 7.31 5.93 10.79
C LEU A 222 6.45 5.57 12.01
N GLY A 223 6.91 4.59 12.79
CA GLY A 223 6.26 4.19 14.04
C GLY A 223 5.21 3.08 13.92
N GLY A 224 5.24 2.34 12.82
CA GLY A 224 4.40 1.16 12.61
C GLY A 224 3.38 1.38 11.49
N TRP A 225 2.31 0.62 11.52
CA TRP A 225 1.26 0.68 10.51
C TRP A 225 0.14 1.61 10.98
N VAL A 226 -0.30 2.55 10.12
CA VAL A 226 -1.43 3.41 10.45
C VAL A 226 -2.71 2.56 10.48
N GLY A 227 -3.35 2.43 11.64
CA GLY A 227 -4.60 1.68 11.79
C GLY A 227 -4.49 0.31 12.48
N THR A 228 -3.34 -0.08 13.03
CA THR A 228 -3.29 -1.19 14.01
C THR A 228 -3.70 -0.70 15.40
N ARG A 229 -4.19 -1.60 16.27
CA ARG A 229 -4.53 -1.30 17.68
C ARG A 229 -3.37 -0.65 18.47
N SER A 230 -2.13 -0.87 18.03
CA SER A 230 -0.92 -0.27 18.60
C SER A 230 -0.62 1.16 18.11
N SER A 231 -1.40 1.70 17.17
CA SER A 231 -1.25 3.05 16.63
C SER A 231 -2.17 4.06 17.33
N SER A 232 -2.29 3.95 18.66
CA SER A 232 -3.02 4.91 19.49
C SER A 232 -2.29 6.25 19.55
N GLY A 233 -3.04 7.35 19.50
CA GLY A 233 -2.51 8.71 19.56
C GLY A 233 -2.54 9.47 18.23
N PRO A 234 -2.18 10.76 18.23
CA PRO A 234 -2.27 11.59 17.04
C PRO A 234 -1.39 11.08 15.90
N LEU A 235 -1.84 11.33 14.68
CA LEU A 235 -1.06 11.15 13.47
C LEU A 235 -0.33 12.45 13.15
N VAL A 236 1.00 12.44 13.14
CA VAL A 236 1.80 13.61 12.77
C VAL A 236 2.12 13.54 11.29
N ILE A 237 1.96 14.63 10.56
CA ILE A 237 2.23 14.72 9.12
C ILE A 237 3.27 15.82 8.93
N THR A 238 4.34 15.55 8.18
CA THR A 238 5.37 16.53 7.82
C THR A 238 5.88 16.18 6.42
N ASP A 239 6.40 17.12 5.64
CA ASP A 239 7.04 16.81 4.35
C ASP A 239 8.54 16.50 4.48
N SER A 240 9.16 16.86 5.60
CA SER A 240 10.57 16.60 5.90
C SER A 240 10.79 15.22 6.52
N LEU A 241 11.67 14.42 5.89
CA LEU A 241 12.08 13.12 6.44
C LEU A 241 12.87 13.27 7.73
N ASP A 242 13.74 14.25 7.82
CA ASP A 242 14.54 14.49 9.03
C ASP A 242 13.65 14.89 10.21
N ALA A 243 12.67 15.77 9.98
CA ALA A 243 11.65 16.11 10.97
C ALA A 243 10.86 14.86 11.38
N ALA A 244 10.43 14.05 10.41
CA ALA A 244 9.65 12.85 10.68
C ALA A 244 10.42 11.85 11.55
N VAL A 245 11.71 11.63 11.24
CA VAL A 245 12.63 10.80 12.01
C VAL A 245 12.79 11.34 13.44
N ALA A 246 13.06 12.63 13.58
CA ALA A 246 13.28 13.28 14.87
C ALA A 246 12.04 13.21 15.77
N LEU A 247 10.87 13.55 15.21
CA LEU A 247 9.58 13.47 15.88
C LEU A 247 9.27 12.06 16.35
N HIS A 248 9.41 11.06 15.46
CA HIS A 248 9.16 9.67 15.82
C HIS A 248 10.13 9.19 16.92
N ARG A 249 11.41 9.54 16.82
CA ARG A 249 12.43 9.14 17.81
C ARG A 249 12.09 9.67 19.21
N GLU A 250 11.64 10.91 19.31
CA GLU A 250 11.38 11.59 20.59
C GLU A 250 10.04 11.19 21.22
N THR A 251 9.03 10.87 20.41
CA THR A 251 7.64 10.65 20.88
C THR A 251 7.14 9.23 20.75
N ARG A 252 7.72 8.43 19.85
CA ARG A 252 7.15 7.20 19.29
C ARG A 252 5.79 7.38 18.60
N ALA A 253 5.33 8.61 18.37
CA ALA A 253 4.11 8.87 17.62
C ALA A 253 4.20 8.27 16.21
N THR A 254 3.05 7.94 15.62
CA THR A 254 3.01 7.61 14.20
C THR A 254 3.23 8.90 13.41
N VAL A 255 4.29 8.94 12.61
CA VAL A 255 4.62 10.10 11.77
C VAL A 255 4.56 9.70 10.31
N VAL A 256 3.87 10.48 9.49
CA VAL A 256 3.82 10.33 8.05
C VAL A 256 4.67 11.43 7.42
N GLN A 257 5.77 11.03 6.81
CA GLN A 257 6.55 11.89 5.94
C GLN A 257 5.85 11.94 4.57
N ALA A 258 5.36 13.10 4.15
CA ALA A 258 4.76 13.32 2.85
C ALA A 258 5.85 13.59 1.81
N ALA A 259 6.27 12.54 1.10
CA ALA A 259 7.23 12.67 0.00
C ALA A 259 6.64 13.36 -1.23
N ARG A 260 5.31 13.32 -1.39
CA ARG A 260 4.61 13.99 -2.48
C ARG A 260 3.19 14.38 -2.06
N GLY A 261 2.80 15.62 -2.37
CA GLY A 261 1.41 16.08 -2.25
C GLY A 261 0.90 16.13 -0.80
N THR A 262 1.60 16.84 0.09
CA THR A 262 1.30 16.92 1.54
C THR A 262 -0.16 17.21 1.85
N GLU A 263 -0.77 18.22 1.24
CA GLU A 263 -2.17 18.57 1.48
C GLU A 263 -3.13 17.45 1.03
N ALA A 264 -2.94 16.95 -0.18
CA ALA A 264 -3.77 15.88 -0.74
C ALA A 264 -3.64 14.59 0.10
N LEU A 265 -2.43 14.27 0.57
CA LEU A 265 -2.17 13.15 1.47
C LEU A 265 -2.88 13.36 2.81
N ALA A 266 -2.75 14.53 3.42
CA ALA A 266 -3.35 14.85 4.71
C ALA A 266 -4.89 14.77 4.66
N ARG A 267 -5.52 15.33 3.63
CA ARG A 267 -6.97 15.22 3.40
C ARG A 267 -7.41 13.77 3.22
N ALA A 268 -6.64 12.98 2.48
CA ALA A 268 -6.96 11.59 2.25
C ALA A 268 -6.80 10.73 3.53
N LEU A 269 -5.77 11.01 4.34
CA LEU A 269 -5.62 10.40 5.66
C LEU A 269 -6.75 10.79 6.60
N ARG A 270 -7.19 12.07 6.62
CA ARG A 270 -8.36 12.50 7.41
C ARG A 270 -9.63 11.75 7.02
N ARG A 271 -9.92 11.62 5.71
CA ARG A 271 -11.08 10.82 5.25
C ARG A 271 -11.01 9.38 5.73
N ARG A 272 -9.82 8.80 5.78
CA ARG A 272 -9.60 7.42 6.24
C ARG A 272 -9.68 7.26 7.75
N PHE A 273 -9.24 8.27 8.49
CA PHE A 273 -9.18 8.28 9.95
C PHE A 273 -9.91 9.52 10.48
N PRO A 274 -11.25 9.59 10.32
CA PRO A 274 -12.02 10.80 10.58
C PRO A 274 -11.85 11.29 12.02
N ASP A 275 -11.79 10.37 12.98
CA ASP A 275 -11.76 10.71 14.41
C ASP A 275 -10.35 10.79 15.00
N ARG A 276 -9.32 10.42 14.25
CA ARG A 276 -7.95 10.39 14.78
C ARG A 276 -7.42 11.82 14.88
N PRO A 277 -6.88 12.28 16.03
CA PRO A 277 -6.24 13.58 16.10
C PRO A 277 -5.08 13.68 15.08
N MET A 278 -4.93 14.81 14.40
CA MET A 278 -3.90 15.01 13.38
C MET A 278 -3.13 16.29 13.65
N LEU A 279 -1.80 16.19 13.56
CA LEU A 279 -0.88 17.31 13.68
C LEU A 279 -0.14 17.49 12.36
N VAL A 280 -0.02 18.73 11.88
CA VAL A 280 0.81 19.08 10.73
C VAL A 280 2.06 19.76 11.27
N ALA A 281 3.22 19.10 11.12
CA ALA A 281 4.50 19.58 11.60
C ALA A 281 5.32 20.16 10.46
N ASP A 282 5.84 21.36 10.67
CA ASP A 282 6.53 22.15 9.64
C ASP A 282 7.62 23.02 10.28
N ASP A 283 8.74 23.23 9.58
CA ASP A 283 9.94 23.97 10.03
C ASP A 283 9.79 25.49 9.97
N ALA A 284 8.55 25.95 9.98
CA ALA A 284 8.21 27.34 9.78
C ALA A 284 8.55 28.16 11.02
N GLY A 285 9.55 29.04 10.88
CA GLY A 285 9.54 30.32 11.57
C GLY A 285 8.15 30.96 11.43
N ALA A 286 7.71 31.70 12.45
CA ALA A 286 6.35 32.21 12.58
C ALA A 286 5.87 32.90 11.28
N GLY A 287 5.11 32.18 10.42
CA GLY A 287 4.68 32.73 9.14
C GLY A 287 4.34 31.77 8.00
N ASP A 288 4.69 30.47 8.03
CA ASP A 288 4.34 29.60 6.90
C ASP A 288 2.83 29.30 6.83
N THR A 289 2.20 29.92 5.85
CA THR A 289 0.77 29.84 5.56
C THR A 289 0.35 28.43 5.12
N ARG A 290 1.27 27.60 4.60
CA ARG A 290 0.92 26.30 4.02
C ARG A 290 0.54 25.28 5.08
N ALA A 291 1.37 25.03 6.08
CA ALA A 291 1.05 24.05 7.12
C ALA A 291 -0.18 24.47 7.94
N VAL A 292 -0.36 25.77 8.18
CA VAL A 292 -1.59 26.32 8.78
C VAL A 292 -2.81 26.00 7.91
N THR A 293 -2.71 26.22 6.60
CA THR A 293 -3.80 25.93 5.66
C THR A 293 -4.14 24.44 5.65
N ILE A 294 -3.13 23.57 5.60
CA ILE A 294 -3.33 22.12 5.66
C ILE A 294 -3.97 21.70 6.98
N ALA A 295 -3.47 22.20 8.12
CA ALA A 295 -4.01 21.88 9.44
C ALA A 295 -5.49 22.28 9.54
N ARG A 296 -5.84 23.51 9.13
CA ARG A 296 -7.24 23.97 9.09
C ARG A 296 -8.10 23.10 8.16
N ALA A 297 -7.61 22.82 6.96
CA ALA A 297 -8.31 22.03 5.95
C ALA A 297 -8.67 20.60 6.40
N ILE A 298 -7.91 20.03 7.32
CA ILE A 298 -8.15 18.69 7.86
C ILE A 298 -8.71 18.69 9.29
N GLY A 299 -9.08 19.86 9.84
CA GLY A 299 -9.45 19.99 11.25
C GLY A 299 -8.37 19.48 12.22
N GLY A 300 -7.11 19.63 11.84
CA GLY A 300 -5.93 19.28 12.64
C GLY A 300 -5.33 20.49 13.34
N GLN A 301 -4.20 20.26 14.01
CA GLN A 301 -3.43 21.33 14.68
C GLN A 301 -2.07 21.51 14.01
N LEU A 302 -1.57 22.74 14.01
CA LEU A 302 -0.18 23.01 13.62
C LEU A 302 0.75 22.60 14.77
N LEU A 303 1.81 21.87 14.44
CA LEU A 303 2.95 21.64 15.32
C LEU A 303 4.15 22.42 14.75
N PRO A 304 4.36 23.69 15.14
CA PRO A 304 5.48 24.47 14.64
C PRO A 304 6.79 23.83 15.10
N LEU A 305 7.70 23.60 14.16
CA LEU A 305 9.08 23.22 14.41
C LEU A 305 9.90 24.50 14.16
N PRO A 306 10.42 25.13 15.23
CA PRO A 306 11.75 25.70 15.12
C PRO A 306 12.45 25.48 16.45
N MET A 307 12.93 24.26 16.70
CA MET A 307 13.31 23.90 18.07
C MET A 307 14.78 23.49 18.13
N THR A 308 15.60 24.52 18.31
CA THR A 308 17.02 24.45 18.66
C THR A 308 17.25 23.69 19.97
N ASP A 309 16.22 23.55 20.81
CA ASP A 309 16.29 22.76 22.04
C ASP A 309 15.17 21.69 22.16
N ARG A 310 15.54 20.60 22.83
CA ARG A 310 14.70 19.40 23.04
C ARG A 310 13.53 19.65 23.99
N GLN A 311 13.63 20.60 24.91
CA GLN A 311 12.61 20.89 25.92
C GLN A 311 11.41 21.63 25.32
N SER A 312 11.66 22.58 24.43
CA SER A 312 10.62 23.25 23.66
C SER A 312 9.86 22.23 22.79
N LEU A 313 10.56 21.27 22.16
CA LEU A 313 9.94 20.15 21.43
C LEU A 313 8.99 19.37 22.32
N ARG A 314 9.44 19.00 23.51
CA ARG A 314 8.62 18.28 24.49
C ARG A 314 7.39 19.06 24.94
N GLN A 315 7.50 20.37 25.15
CA GLN A 315 6.38 21.21 25.56
C GLN A 315 5.33 21.36 24.45
N ALA A 316 5.75 21.59 23.20
CA ALA A 316 4.82 21.65 22.07
C ALA A 316 4.09 20.32 21.86
N LEU A 317 4.83 19.21 21.93
CA LEU A 317 4.26 17.87 21.85
C LEU A 317 3.26 17.61 23.00
N THR A 318 3.61 17.97 24.24
CA THR A 318 2.71 17.82 25.39
C THR A 318 1.43 18.64 25.22
N ARG A 319 1.52 19.90 24.77
CA ARG A 319 0.35 20.75 24.46
C ARG A 319 -0.53 20.15 23.35
N ALA A 320 0.08 19.46 22.39
CA ALA A 320 -0.61 18.76 21.31
C ALA A 320 -1.09 17.34 21.69
N GLY A 321 -1.03 16.96 22.97
CA GLY A 321 -1.45 15.64 23.46
C GLY A 321 -0.50 14.48 23.12
N LEU A 322 0.75 14.79 22.79
CA LEU A 322 1.85 13.85 22.55
C LEU A 322 2.85 13.86 23.71
N PRO A 323 2.68 13.02 24.75
CA PRO A 323 3.66 12.97 25.82
C PRO A 323 5.02 12.50 25.25
N PRO A 324 6.12 13.20 25.55
CA PRO A 324 7.45 12.74 25.15
C PRO A 324 7.80 11.44 25.85
N ARG A 325 8.77 10.70 25.29
CA ARG A 325 9.27 9.48 25.94
C ARG A 325 9.75 9.81 27.37
N THR A 326 9.06 9.27 28.37
CA THR A 326 9.66 9.05 29.68
C THR A 326 10.83 8.09 29.48
N ARG A 327 12.03 8.54 29.88
CA ARG A 327 13.19 7.65 29.92
C ARG A 327 12.81 6.55 30.91
N ALA A 328 12.77 5.29 30.46
CA ALA A 328 12.74 4.19 31.42
C ALA A 328 13.93 4.40 32.37
N PRO A 329 13.75 4.25 33.69
CA PRO A 329 14.86 4.37 34.62
C PRO A 329 15.99 3.47 34.13
N ALA A 330 17.22 3.99 34.14
CA ALA A 330 18.38 3.20 33.75
C ALA A 330 18.31 1.91 34.57
N ARG A 331 18.29 0.75 33.88
CA ARG A 331 18.43 -0.53 34.58
C ARG A 331 19.72 -0.40 35.41
N PRO A 332 19.68 -0.65 36.72
CA PRO A 332 20.89 -0.64 37.52
C PRO A 332 21.88 -1.56 36.84
N ARG A 333 23.13 -1.08 36.65
CA ARG A 333 24.22 -1.93 36.19
C ARG A 333 24.28 -3.09 37.19
N THR A 334 23.88 -4.28 36.75
CA THR A 334 24.18 -5.50 37.49
C THR A 334 25.69 -5.50 37.70
N ALA A 335 26.09 -5.42 38.98
CA ALA A 335 27.48 -5.51 39.37
C ALA A 335 28.09 -6.76 38.72
N ALA A 336 29.31 -6.63 38.22
CA ALA A 336 30.06 -7.76 37.70
C ALA A 336 30.13 -8.84 38.80
N PRO A 337 29.93 -10.13 38.48
CA PRO A 337 30.10 -11.19 39.45
C PRO A 337 31.54 -11.15 39.98
N ALA A 338 31.67 -11.19 41.31
CA ALA A 338 32.96 -11.25 41.98
C ALA A 338 33.73 -12.50 41.52
N PRO A 339 35.07 -12.43 41.39
CA PRO A 339 35.88 -13.57 41.01
C PRO A 339 35.72 -14.69 42.05
N SER A 340 35.28 -15.85 41.58
CA SER A 340 35.20 -17.07 42.36
C SER A 340 36.61 -17.52 42.70
N HIS A 341 37.01 -17.40 43.97
CA HIS A 341 38.15 -18.14 44.51
C HIS A 341 37.80 -19.63 44.53
N ALA A 342 38.55 -20.43 43.75
CA ALA A 342 38.58 -21.87 43.92
C ALA A 342 39.41 -22.19 45.17
N PRO A 343 38.97 -23.11 46.05
CA PRO A 343 39.83 -23.68 47.07
C PRO A 343 40.71 -24.79 46.45
N ASP A 344 41.91 -24.92 47.01
CA ASP A 344 42.97 -25.89 46.66
C ASP A 344 42.52 -27.36 46.73
#